data_AF-A0A7C4MBL4-F1
#
_entry.id   AF-A0A7C4MBL4-F1
#
_cell.length_a   1.000
_cell.length_b   1.000
_cell.length_c   1.000
_cell.angle_alpha   90.00
_cell.angle_beta   90.00
_cell.angle_gamma   90.00
#
_symmetry.space_group_name_H-M   'P 1'
#
loop_
_entity.id
_entity.type
_entity.pdbx_description
1 polymer ?
#
loop_
_entity_poly.entity_id
_entity_poly.type
_entity_poly.pdbx_seq_one_letter_code
_entity_poly.pdbx_strand_id
1 'polypeptide(L)'
;NNSHKNLPNELLDVLAPHASKEVLPSKIQRRLRADEIAERLNNDPTSPFYGRIKSAANPQGIIALRSIVDMIQASERTGFLQPLNSQEEIAILNSYWTAVANVFKDAWNKPPEESKLTHGSGIYAMGQLMDLVLPRVMDKLWTPEAVPAIEAELRKIADRCLWTQPTDPIKIQEWESKWKPLQNLKRDKDELARRLKMFYLGK
;
A
#
# COMPACT_ATOMS: atom_id res chain seq x y z
N ASN A 1 12.77 36.74 -19.71
CA ASN A 1 13.45 35.43 -19.92
C ASN A 1 12.69 34.32 -19.22
N ASN A 2 11.65 33.80 -19.87
CA ASN A 2 10.91 32.61 -19.45
C ASN A 2 11.33 31.47 -20.37
N SER A 3 11.75 30.32 -19.82
CA SER A 3 11.54 28.98 -20.40
C SER A 3 12.17 27.89 -19.53
N HIS A 4 11.58 27.60 -18.37
CA HIS A 4 11.69 26.25 -17.78
C HIS A 4 10.53 25.43 -18.33
N LYS A 5 10.70 24.89 -19.55
CA LYS A 5 9.78 23.89 -20.09
C LYS A 5 10.06 22.57 -19.37
N ASN A 6 9.25 22.29 -18.34
CA ASN A 6 9.06 20.93 -17.84
C ASN A 6 8.71 20.04 -19.03
N LEU A 7 9.54 19.04 -19.33
CA LEU A 7 9.19 18.04 -20.33
C LEU A 7 7.93 17.29 -19.88
N PRO A 8 6.93 17.08 -20.77
CA PRO A 8 5.74 16.31 -20.43
C PRO A 8 6.12 14.86 -20.07
N ASN A 9 5.51 14.32 -19.02
CA ASN A 9 5.73 12.93 -18.59
C ASN A 9 5.51 11.92 -19.74
N GLU A 10 4.61 12.23 -20.67
CA GLU A 10 4.31 11.42 -21.86
C GLU A 10 5.50 11.26 -22.80
N LEU A 11 6.43 12.23 -22.85
CA LEU A 11 7.62 12.13 -23.70
C LEU A 11 8.69 11.21 -23.10
N LEU A 12 8.70 11.06 -21.78
CA LEU A 12 9.62 10.14 -21.09
C LEU A 12 9.20 8.68 -21.27
N ASP A 13 7.89 8.42 -21.27
CA ASP A 13 7.34 7.07 -21.51
C ASP A 13 7.66 6.56 -22.93
N VAL A 14 7.74 7.46 -23.92
CA VAL A 14 8.12 7.13 -25.32
C VAL A 14 9.61 6.85 -25.49
N LEU A 15 10.47 7.47 -24.67
CA LEU A 15 11.94 7.35 -24.79
C LEU A 15 12.55 6.25 -23.89
N ALA A 16 11.77 5.72 -22.94
CA ALA A 16 12.19 4.68 -22.01
C ALA A 16 12.75 3.38 -22.65
N PRO A 17 12.28 2.88 -23.81
CA PRO A 17 12.78 1.61 -24.36
C PRO A 17 14.23 1.68 -24.86
N HIS A 18 14.75 2.89 -25.12
CA HIS A 18 16.07 3.10 -25.75
C HIS A 18 17.09 3.80 -24.82
N ALA A 19 16.66 4.24 -23.64
CA ALA A 19 17.57 4.82 -22.65
C ALA A 19 18.14 3.70 -21.76
N SER A 20 19.46 3.52 -21.76
CA SER A 20 20.13 2.65 -20.79
C SER A 20 19.67 3.03 -19.38
N LYS A 21 19.23 2.05 -18.57
CA LYS A 21 18.71 2.27 -17.20
C LYS A 21 19.64 3.16 -16.35
N GLU A 22 20.93 3.14 -16.64
CA GLU A 22 22.01 3.93 -16.02
C GLU A 22 21.89 5.47 -16.17
N VAL A 23 21.15 5.98 -17.17
CA VAL A 23 21.08 7.43 -17.47
C VAL A 23 19.83 8.11 -16.89
N LEU A 24 18.91 7.33 -16.31
CA LEU A 24 17.67 7.88 -15.76
C LEU A 24 17.89 8.54 -14.39
N PRO A 25 17.28 9.71 -14.11
CA PRO A 25 17.25 10.27 -12.76
C PRO A 25 16.73 9.24 -11.73
N SER A 26 17.38 9.16 -10.56
CA SER A 26 17.07 8.18 -9.51
C SER A 26 15.58 8.13 -9.09
N LYS A 27 14.86 9.25 -9.21
CA LYS A 27 13.42 9.32 -8.97
C LYS A 27 12.60 8.53 -9.99
N ILE A 28 13.00 8.56 -11.26
CA ILE A 28 12.34 7.82 -12.35
C ILE A 28 12.62 6.33 -12.20
N GLN A 29 13.88 5.96 -11.93
CA GLN A 29 14.27 4.56 -11.71
C GLN A 29 13.46 3.90 -10.57
N ARG A 30 13.34 4.58 -9.41
CA ARG A 30 12.52 4.08 -8.30
C ARG A 30 11.04 3.94 -8.65
N ARG A 31 10.53 4.83 -9.50
CA ARG A 31 9.14 4.74 -9.96
C ARG A 31 8.94 3.52 -10.86
N LEU A 32 9.80 3.34 -11.85
CA LEU A 32 9.75 2.20 -12.76
C LEU A 32 9.87 0.87 -12.01
N ARG A 33 10.75 0.80 -11.00
CA ARG A 33 10.87 -0.39 -10.13
C ARG A 33 9.57 -0.68 -9.37
N ALA A 34 8.99 0.33 -8.71
CA ALA A 34 7.75 0.17 -7.97
C ALA A 34 6.56 -0.18 -8.88
N ASP A 35 6.52 0.38 -10.10
CA ASP A 35 5.54 0.03 -11.13
C ASP A 35 5.68 -1.45 -11.54
N GLU A 36 6.90 -1.94 -11.79
CA GLU A 36 7.18 -3.35 -12.13
C GLU A 36 6.76 -4.30 -11.00
N ILE A 37 7.04 -3.96 -9.75
CA ILE A 37 6.60 -4.73 -8.58
C ILE A 37 5.07 -4.76 -8.49
N ALA A 38 4.41 -3.62 -8.67
CA ALA A 38 2.95 -3.54 -8.65
C ALA A 38 2.31 -4.38 -9.77
N GLU A 39 2.90 -4.39 -10.97
CA GLU A 39 2.45 -5.24 -12.07
C GLU A 39 2.59 -6.73 -11.75
N ARG A 40 3.74 -7.14 -11.18
CA ARG A 40 3.96 -8.53 -10.76
C ARG A 40 2.94 -8.97 -9.70
N LEU A 41 2.66 -8.12 -8.70
CA LEU A 41 1.62 -8.37 -7.70
C LEU A 41 0.22 -8.49 -8.35
N ASN A 42 -0.07 -7.69 -9.38
CA ASN A 42 -1.35 -7.75 -10.06
C ASN A 42 -1.54 -9.02 -10.91
N ASN A 43 -0.45 -9.59 -11.42
CA ASN A 43 -0.49 -10.70 -12.39
C ASN A 43 -0.18 -12.08 -11.79
N ASP A 44 0.27 -12.14 -10.53
CA ASP A 44 0.53 -13.38 -9.81
C ASP A 44 -0.76 -13.90 -9.13
N PRO A 45 -1.30 -15.09 -9.51
CA PRO A 45 -2.52 -15.65 -8.92
C PRO A 45 -2.43 -15.94 -7.42
N THR A 46 -1.22 -16.04 -6.87
CA THR A 46 -0.98 -16.21 -5.43
C THR A 46 -1.00 -14.90 -4.66
N SER A 47 -0.94 -13.76 -5.36
CA SER A 47 -0.94 -12.45 -4.73
C SER A 47 -2.34 -12.04 -4.26
N PRO A 48 -2.49 -11.43 -3.07
CA PRO A 48 -3.75 -10.84 -2.63
C PRO A 48 -4.21 -9.67 -3.52
N PHE A 49 -3.33 -9.14 -4.38
CA PHE A 49 -3.61 -8.09 -5.35
C PHE A 49 -3.98 -8.61 -6.74
N TYR A 50 -4.01 -9.92 -6.97
CA TYR A 50 -4.25 -10.50 -8.28
C TYR A 50 -5.52 -9.93 -8.95
N GLY A 51 -5.35 -9.27 -10.10
CA GLY A 51 -6.43 -8.63 -10.85
C GLY A 51 -7.11 -7.44 -10.17
N ARG A 52 -6.58 -6.92 -9.06
CA ARG A 52 -7.23 -5.87 -8.25
C ARG A 52 -6.62 -4.49 -8.46
N ILE A 53 -5.41 -4.40 -9.01
CA ILE A 53 -4.73 -3.13 -9.26
C ILE A 53 -5.21 -2.57 -10.60
N LYS A 54 -5.78 -1.37 -10.55
CA LYS A 54 -6.28 -0.64 -11.73
C LYS A 54 -5.12 -0.13 -12.55
N SER A 55 -4.97 -0.66 -13.76
CA SER A 55 -3.93 -0.29 -14.72
C SER A 55 -4.52 -0.19 -16.14
N ALA A 56 -3.72 0.20 -17.13
CA ALA A 56 -4.15 0.20 -18.53
C ALA A 56 -4.50 -1.22 -19.03
N ALA A 57 -3.76 -2.23 -18.58
CA ALA A 57 -4.01 -3.64 -18.90
C ALA A 57 -5.16 -4.24 -18.05
N ASN A 58 -5.46 -3.65 -16.89
CA ASN A 58 -6.52 -4.09 -15.99
C ASN A 58 -7.43 -2.92 -15.56
N PRO A 59 -8.32 -2.43 -16.44
CA PRO A 59 -9.18 -1.29 -16.14
C PRO A 59 -10.25 -1.58 -15.08
N GLN A 60 -10.55 -2.86 -14.83
CA GLN A 60 -11.53 -3.32 -13.84
C GLN A 60 -10.98 -3.41 -12.41
N GLY A 61 -9.67 -3.24 -12.23
CA GLY A 61 -9.06 -3.17 -10.90
C GLY A 61 -9.70 -2.07 -10.05
N ILE A 62 -9.86 -2.33 -8.77
CA ILE A 62 -10.52 -1.42 -7.81
C ILE A 62 -9.52 -0.61 -6.99
N ILE A 63 -8.26 -1.04 -6.90
CA ILE A 63 -7.20 -0.33 -6.17
C ILE A 63 -6.35 0.44 -7.17
N ALA A 64 -6.22 1.76 -7.00
CA ALA A 64 -5.44 2.58 -7.92
C ALA A 64 -3.95 2.16 -7.91
N LEU A 65 -3.36 1.91 -9.09
CA LEU A 65 -1.92 1.63 -9.24
C LEU A 65 -1.04 2.65 -8.50
N ARG A 66 -1.41 3.93 -8.61
CA ARG A 66 -0.69 5.01 -7.95
C ARG A 66 -0.57 4.82 -6.44
N SER A 67 -1.58 4.25 -5.79
CA SER A 67 -1.57 4.01 -4.34
C SER A 67 -0.61 2.90 -3.94
N ILE A 68 -0.47 1.86 -4.77
CA ILE A 68 0.51 0.78 -4.56
C ILE A 68 1.93 1.33 -4.73
N VAL A 69 2.16 2.07 -5.81
CA VAL A 69 3.46 2.68 -6.12
C VAL A 69 3.90 3.66 -5.04
N ASP A 70 3.01 4.57 -4.60
CA ASP A 70 3.30 5.50 -3.52
C ASP A 70 3.63 4.76 -2.22
N MET A 71 2.96 3.64 -1.94
CA MET A 71 3.18 2.82 -0.75
C MET A 71 4.55 2.13 -0.78
N ILE A 72 4.90 1.49 -1.90
CA ILE A 72 6.20 0.83 -2.09
C ILE A 72 7.32 1.85 -1.95
N GLN A 73 7.24 2.97 -2.70
CA GLN A 73 8.27 4.02 -2.66
C GLN A 73 8.45 4.65 -1.28
N ALA A 74 7.39 4.75 -0.49
CA ALA A 74 7.48 5.27 0.87
C ALA A 74 8.30 4.33 1.77
N SER A 75 8.12 3.02 1.64
CA SER A 75 8.88 2.02 2.40
C SER A 75 10.30 1.81 1.84
N GLU A 76 10.50 1.81 0.52
CA GLU A 76 11.84 1.76 -0.10
C GLU A 76 12.75 2.91 0.35
N ARG A 77 12.17 4.08 0.68
CA ARG A 77 12.94 5.26 1.05
C ARG A 77 13.49 5.21 2.48
N THR A 78 12.69 4.75 3.44
CA THR A 78 12.99 4.84 4.88
C THR A 78 12.39 3.71 5.74
N GLY A 79 11.78 2.71 5.10
CA GLY A 79 11.02 1.65 5.75
C GLY A 79 11.64 0.28 5.54
N PHE A 80 10.81 -0.75 5.72
CA PHE A 80 11.24 -2.14 5.73
C PHE A 80 11.72 -2.65 4.36
N LEU A 81 11.20 -2.10 3.25
CA LEU A 81 11.59 -2.53 1.91
C LEU A 81 12.95 -1.96 1.47
N GLN A 82 13.49 -0.94 2.15
CA GLN A 82 14.71 -0.23 1.75
C GLN A 82 15.94 -1.13 1.46
N PRO A 83 16.25 -2.18 2.26
CA PRO A 83 17.41 -3.05 1.99
C PRO A 83 17.10 -4.20 1.02
N LEU A 84 15.85 -4.38 0.58
CA LEU A 84 15.41 -5.58 -0.13
C LEU A 84 15.60 -5.45 -1.64
N ASN A 85 15.80 -6.59 -2.31
CA ASN A 85 15.71 -6.69 -3.76
C ASN A 85 14.26 -6.91 -4.22
N SER A 86 13.98 -6.78 -5.52
CA SER A 86 12.59 -6.85 -6.03
C SER A 86 11.90 -8.19 -5.75
N GLN A 87 12.63 -9.30 -5.72
CA GLN A 87 12.06 -10.62 -5.41
C GLN A 87 11.68 -10.72 -3.93
N GLU A 88 12.54 -10.23 -3.05
CA GLU A 88 12.30 -10.14 -1.61
C GLU A 88 11.12 -9.22 -1.30
N GLU A 89 11.07 -8.03 -1.92
CA GLU A 89 9.97 -7.08 -1.75
C GLU A 89 8.63 -7.71 -2.12
N ILE A 90 8.55 -8.42 -3.25
CA ILE A 90 7.32 -9.08 -3.68
C ILE A 90 6.90 -10.17 -2.69
N ALA A 91 7.83 -10.99 -2.21
CA ALA A 91 7.54 -12.03 -1.22
C ALA A 91 7.00 -11.42 0.09
N ILE A 92 7.65 -10.36 0.58
CA ILE A 92 7.23 -9.63 1.79
C ILE A 92 5.86 -8.97 1.59
N LEU A 93 5.64 -8.30 0.46
CA LEU A 93 4.36 -7.68 0.14
C LEU A 93 3.24 -8.72 0.02
N ASN A 94 3.48 -9.85 -0.65
CA ASN A 94 2.51 -10.95 -0.71
C ASN A 94 2.16 -11.46 0.69
N SER A 95 3.13 -11.74 1.55
CA SER A 95 2.88 -12.19 2.93
C SER A 95 2.12 -11.14 3.75
N TYR A 96 2.57 -9.89 3.73
CA TYR A 96 1.93 -8.81 4.50
C TYR A 96 0.50 -8.55 4.05
N TRP A 97 0.28 -8.37 2.75
CA TRP A 97 -1.04 -8.05 2.23
C TRP A 97 -2.00 -9.24 2.26
N THR A 98 -1.49 -10.48 2.27
CA THR A 98 -2.32 -11.67 2.54
C THR A 98 -2.83 -11.63 3.97
N ALA A 99 -1.97 -11.32 4.94
CA ALA A 99 -2.40 -11.15 6.33
C ALA A 99 -3.40 -9.99 6.50
N VAL A 100 -3.20 -8.86 5.80
CA VAL A 100 -4.16 -7.75 5.76
C VAL A 100 -5.51 -8.21 5.20
N ALA A 101 -5.50 -8.90 4.06
CA ALA A 101 -6.72 -9.42 3.43
C ALA A 101 -7.44 -10.44 4.31
N ASN A 102 -6.73 -11.26 5.08
CA ASN A 102 -7.32 -12.23 5.98
C ASN A 102 -7.94 -11.58 7.23
N VAL A 103 -7.20 -10.66 7.88
CA VAL A 103 -7.67 -9.98 9.10
C VAL A 103 -8.82 -9.03 8.80
N PHE A 104 -8.77 -8.34 7.67
CA PHE A 104 -9.77 -7.33 7.27
C PHE A 104 -10.59 -7.80 6.06
N LYS A 105 -10.96 -9.09 6.01
CA LYS A 105 -11.60 -9.74 4.85
C LYS A 105 -12.81 -9.00 4.29
N ASP A 106 -13.73 -8.54 5.15
CA ASP A 106 -14.91 -7.79 4.70
C ASP A 106 -14.51 -6.47 4.01
N ALA A 107 -13.65 -5.68 4.66
CA ALA A 107 -13.18 -4.42 4.13
C ALA A 107 -12.29 -4.58 2.89
N TRP A 108 -11.49 -5.64 2.81
CA TRP A 108 -10.64 -5.93 1.66
C TRP A 108 -11.49 -6.25 0.43
N ASN A 109 -12.60 -6.98 0.57
CA ASN A 109 -13.41 -7.38 -0.58
C ASN A 109 -14.39 -6.30 -1.08
N LYS A 110 -14.38 -5.11 -0.47
CA LYS A 110 -15.24 -3.99 -0.83
C LYS A 110 -14.53 -2.97 -1.72
N PRO A 111 -15.26 -2.30 -2.63
CA PRO A 111 -14.69 -1.24 -3.44
C PRO A 111 -14.33 0.00 -2.58
N PRO A 112 -13.47 0.91 -3.07
CA PRO A 112 -13.01 2.09 -2.32
C PRO A 112 -14.12 3.01 -1.77
N GLU A 113 -15.28 3.03 -2.41
CA GLU A 113 -16.46 3.80 -2.01
C GLU A 113 -17.07 3.27 -0.69
N GLU A 114 -16.92 1.97 -0.44
CA GLU A 114 -17.47 1.28 0.74
C GLU A 114 -16.40 0.94 1.79
N SER A 115 -15.12 0.97 1.40
CA SER A 115 -14.00 0.60 2.26
C SER A 115 -12.84 1.57 2.19
N LYS A 116 -12.52 2.18 3.33
CA LYS A 116 -11.33 3.01 3.49
C LYS A 116 -10.03 2.21 3.36
N LEU A 117 -10.07 0.88 3.48
CA LEU A 117 -8.89 0.01 3.35
C LEU A 117 -8.42 -0.09 1.91
N THR A 118 -9.34 -0.35 0.97
CA THR A 118 -9.03 -0.47 -0.47
C THR A 118 -8.88 0.88 -1.15
N HIS A 119 -9.32 1.94 -0.48
CA HIS A 119 -9.04 3.31 -0.88
C HIS A 119 -7.54 3.67 -0.76
N GLY A 120 -7.09 4.64 -1.57
CA GLY A 120 -5.67 4.99 -1.64
C GLY A 120 -5.03 5.49 -0.34
N SER A 121 -5.82 6.06 0.57
CA SER A 121 -5.37 6.44 1.90
C SER A 121 -5.16 5.25 2.82
N GLY A 122 -6.04 4.24 2.78
CA GLY A 122 -5.87 3.00 3.53
C GLY A 122 -4.67 2.19 3.07
N ILE A 123 -4.50 2.04 1.75
CA ILE A 123 -3.34 1.34 1.17
C ILE A 123 -2.03 1.97 1.64
N TYR A 124 -1.91 3.29 1.54
CA TYR A 124 -0.73 4.01 2.00
C TYR A 124 -0.52 3.87 3.51
N ALA A 125 -1.57 4.04 4.31
CA ALA A 125 -1.48 3.98 5.77
C ALA A 125 -1.09 2.58 6.27
N MET A 126 -1.61 1.52 5.66
CA MET A 126 -1.23 0.14 5.96
C MET A 126 0.22 -0.14 5.55
N GLY A 127 0.68 0.35 4.40
CA GLY A 127 2.09 0.25 4.05
C GLY A 127 3.03 0.98 5.03
N GLN A 128 2.58 2.08 5.62
CA GLN A 128 3.32 2.74 6.69
C GLN A 128 3.28 1.97 8.02
N LEU A 129 2.22 1.21 8.28
CA LEU A 129 2.12 0.33 9.44
C LEU A 129 2.99 -0.93 9.27
N MET A 130 3.12 -1.45 8.05
CA MET A 130 3.99 -2.57 7.68
C MET A 130 5.40 -2.39 8.23
N ASP A 131 5.97 -1.19 8.09
CA ASP A 131 7.31 -0.85 8.57
C ASP A 131 7.47 -0.97 10.10
N LEU A 132 6.37 -0.94 10.87
CA LEU A 132 6.38 -1.19 12.31
C LEU A 132 6.11 -2.65 12.68
N VAL A 133 5.31 -3.34 11.87
CA VAL A 133 4.86 -4.72 12.12
C VAL A 133 5.94 -5.73 11.77
N LEU A 134 6.52 -5.64 10.56
CA LEU A 134 7.45 -6.65 10.06
C LEU A 134 8.70 -6.85 10.94
N PRO A 135 9.31 -5.81 11.54
CA PRO A 135 10.43 -6.01 12.48
C PRO A 135 10.08 -6.87 13.70
N ARG A 136 8.80 -6.97 14.10
CA ARG A 136 8.36 -7.78 15.25
C ARG A 136 8.27 -9.27 14.95
N VAL A 137 8.30 -9.64 13.67
CA VAL A 137 8.14 -11.02 13.21
C VAL A 137 9.25 -11.41 12.23
N MET A 138 10.38 -10.70 12.29
CA MET A 138 11.52 -10.83 11.37
C MET A 138 12.01 -12.28 11.25
N ASP A 139 12.04 -13.01 12.36
CA ASP A 139 12.47 -14.41 12.46
C ASP A 139 11.58 -15.38 11.67
N LYS A 140 10.37 -14.95 11.25
CA LYS A 140 9.36 -15.78 10.58
C LYS A 140 9.07 -15.36 9.14
N LEU A 141 9.62 -14.23 8.68
CA LEU A 141 9.22 -13.64 7.39
C LEU A 141 9.54 -14.52 6.17
N TRP A 142 10.53 -15.40 6.29
CA TRP A 142 11.00 -16.28 5.23
C TRP A 142 10.60 -17.74 5.45
N THR A 143 9.58 -17.96 6.27
CA THR A 143 9.06 -19.28 6.62
C THR A 143 7.56 -19.35 6.38
N PRO A 144 6.94 -20.55 6.38
CA PRO A 144 5.49 -20.69 6.27
C PRO A 144 4.69 -19.96 7.36
N GLU A 145 5.32 -19.60 8.47
CA GLU A 145 4.71 -18.90 9.61
C GLU A 145 4.60 -17.38 9.41
N ALA A 146 5.14 -16.82 8.32
CA ALA A 146 5.13 -15.38 8.06
C ALA A 146 3.72 -14.76 8.14
N VAL A 147 2.77 -15.32 7.38
CA VAL A 147 1.39 -14.80 7.32
C VAL A 147 0.70 -14.91 8.70
N PRO A 148 0.64 -16.08 9.37
CA PRO A 148 0.06 -16.18 10.71
C PRO A 148 0.68 -15.21 11.74
N ALA A 149 2.00 -15.00 11.69
CA ALA A 149 2.68 -14.09 12.60
C ALA A 149 2.28 -12.63 12.35
N ILE A 150 2.21 -12.20 11.09
CA ILE A 150 1.75 -10.86 10.72
C ILE A 150 0.28 -10.67 11.11
N GLU A 151 -0.58 -11.66 10.87
CA GLU A 151 -1.98 -11.60 11.28
C GLU A 151 -2.13 -11.40 12.80
N ALA A 152 -1.31 -12.09 13.60
CA ALA A 152 -1.32 -11.94 15.06
C ALA A 152 -0.98 -10.49 15.48
N GLU A 153 -0.05 -9.83 14.80
CA GLU A 153 0.27 -8.42 15.02
C GLU A 153 -0.88 -7.49 14.60
N LEU A 154 -1.49 -7.72 13.43
CA LEU A 154 -2.59 -6.90 12.92
C LEU A 154 -3.87 -7.04 13.75
N ARG A 155 -4.14 -8.23 14.31
CA ARG A 155 -5.31 -8.47 15.19
C ARG A 155 -5.29 -7.60 16.45
N LYS A 156 -4.11 -7.13 16.90
CA LYS A 156 -3.98 -6.23 18.07
C LYS A 156 -4.67 -4.87 17.87
N ILE A 157 -4.91 -4.47 16.61
CA ILE A 157 -5.54 -3.18 16.28
C ILE A 157 -6.85 -3.34 15.51
N ALA A 158 -7.26 -4.56 15.20
CA ALA A 158 -8.29 -4.81 14.20
C ALA A 158 -9.67 -4.25 14.62
N ASP A 159 -9.99 -4.32 15.91
CA ASP A 159 -11.22 -3.82 16.52
C ASP A 159 -11.35 -2.29 16.48
N ARG A 160 -10.22 -1.58 16.42
CA ARG A 160 -10.11 -0.11 16.32
C ARG A 160 -10.10 0.38 14.88
N CYS A 161 -9.88 -0.50 13.89
CA CYS A 161 -9.80 -0.13 12.49
C CYS A 161 -11.19 -0.08 11.83
N LEU A 162 -11.79 1.11 11.75
CA LEU A 162 -13.13 1.31 11.19
C LEU A 162 -13.09 1.49 9.66
N TRP A 163 -12.62 0.46 8.95
CA TRP A 163 -12.45 0.50 7.49
C TRP A 163 -13.76 0.67 6.73
N THR A 164 -14.83 0.09 7.23
CA THR A 164 -16.20 0.19 6.73
C THR A 164 -17.08 0.87 7.76
N GLN A 165 -18.25 1.35 7.36
CA GLN A 165 -19.21 1.91 8.31
C GLN A 165 -19.61 0.85 9.34
N PRO A 166 -19.42 1.09 10.66
CA PRO A 166 -19.80 0.15 11.71
C PRO A 166 -21.30 0.22 12.00
N THR A 167 -21.81 -0.78 12.70
CA THR A 167 -23.20 -0.83 13.18
C THR A 167 -23.36 -0.41 14.65
N ASP A 168 -22.27 -0.44 15.42
CA ASP A 168 -22.23 0.01 16.82
C ASP A 168 -22.40 1.54 16.90
N PRO A 169 -23.40 2.06 17.64
CA PRO A 169 -23.65 3.50 17.75
C PRO A 169 -22.44 4.34 18.19
N ILE A 170 -21.61 3.82 19.10
CA ILE A 170 -20.41 4.52 19.59
C ILE A 170 -19.37 4.60 18.46
N LYS A 171 -19.16 3.48 17.74
CA LYS A 171 -18.22 3.44 16.62
C LYS A 171 -18.72 4.24 15.42
N ILE A 172 -20.04 4.36 15.23
CA ILE A 172 -20.63 5.19 14.15
C ILE A 172 -20.20 6.65 14.31
N GLN A 173 -20.33 7.22 15.51
CA GLN A 173 -19.93 8.60 15.76
C GLN A 173 -18.43 8.84 15.49
N GLU A 174 -17.58 7.90 15.89
CA GLU A 174 -16.15 7.97 15.57
C GLU A 174 -15.89 7.83 14.06
N TRP A 175 -16.57 6.90 13.41
CA TRP A 175 -16.42 6.68 11.97
C TRP A 175 -16.81 7.94 11.18
N GLU A 176 -17.96 8.56 11.49
CA GLU A 176 -18.44 9.75 10.79
C GLU A 176 -17.52 10.96 10.97
N SER A 177 -16.96 11.13 12.17
CA SER A 177 -16.10 12.28 12.48
C SER A 177 -14.66 12.08 12.00
N LYS A 178 -14.11 10.86 12.06
CA LYS A 178 -12.68 10.62 11.85
C LYS A 178 -12.33 9.76 10.63
N TRP A 179 -13.24 8.93 10.12
CA TRP A 179 -12.95 7.97 9.04
C TRP A 179 -13.67 8.33 7.74
N LYS A 180 -14.97 8.60 7.79
CA LYS A 180 -15.78 9.04 6.64
C LYS A 180 -15.15 10.22 5.88
N PRO A 181 -14.63 11.27 6.55
CA PRO A 181 -14.07 12.43 5.85
C PRO A 181 -12.72 12.18 5.19
N LEU A 182 -12.06 11.04 5.47
CA LEU A 182 -10.76 10.72 4.86
C LEU A 182 -10.93 10.57 3.34
N GLN A 183 -10.18 11.39 2.61
CA GLN A 183 -10.05 11.33 1.16
C GLN A 183 -8.65 10.81 0.79
N ASN A 184 -8.26 10.93 -0.48
CA ASN A 184 -6.95 10.46 -0.97
C ASN A 184 -5.91 11.59 -0.97
N LEU A 185 -6.06 12.57 -0.07
CA LEU A 185 -5.17 13.71 0.05
C LEU A 185 -3.97 13.35 0.93
N LYS A 186 -2.84 14.04 0.73
CA LYS A 186 -1.62 13.82 1.52
C LYS A 186 -1.88 13.92 3.03
N ARG A 187 -2.61 14.94 3.47
CA ARG A 187 -2.94 15.14 4.89
C ARG A 187 -3.72 13.96 5.49
N ASP A 188 -4.63 13.38 4.72
CA ASP A 188 -5.51 12.29 5.17
C ASP A 188 -4.74 10.97 5.21
N LYS A 189 -3.86 10.75 4.23
CA LYS A 189 -2.88 9.64 4.21
C LYS A 189 -1.99 9.68 5.46
N ASP A 190 -1.41 10.85 5.76
CA ASP A 190 -0.51 11.03 6.90
C ASP A 190 -1.26 10.87 8.23
N GLU A 191 -2.46 11.44 8.36
CA GLU A 191 -3.31 11.32 9.54
C GLU A 191 -3.73 9.88 9.82
N LEU A 192 -4.19 9.15 8.78
CA LEU A 192 -4.58 7.76 8.93
C LEU A 192 -3.37 6.88 9.29
N ALA A 193 -2.24 7.06 8.61
CA ALA A 193 -1.01 6.34 8.93
C ALA A 193 -0.60 6.57 10.40
N ARG A 194 -0.61 7.83 10.86
CA ARG A 194 -0.31 8.19 12.25
C ARG A 194 -1.27 7.51 13.23
N ARG A 195 -2.58 7.51 12.93
CA ARG A 195 -3.61 6.86 13.75
C ARG A 195 -3.38 5.35 13.89
N LEU A 196 -3.13 4.64 12.80
CA LEU A 196 -2.87 3.20 12.84
C LEU A 196 -1.60 2.88 13.64
N LYS A 197 -0.54 3.69 13.47
CA LYS A 197 0.69 3.56 14.25
C LYS A 197 0.43 3.77 15.75
N MET A 198 -0.39 4.76 16.13
CA MET A 198 -0.79 4.95 17.53
C MET A 198 -1.56 3.75 18.06
N PHE A 199 -2.51 3.23 17.28
CA PHE A 199 -3.27 2.05 17.68
C PHE A 199 -2.36 0.87 17.99
N TYR A 200 -1.38 0.64 17.12
CA TYR A 200 -0.43 -0.47 17.25
C TYR A 200 0.53 -0.30 18.43
N LEU A 201 0.92 0.93 18.74
CA LEU A 201 1.78 1.25 19.88
C LEU A 201 1.01 1.33 21.21
N GLY A 202 -0.28 1.01 21.24
CA GLY A 202 -1.11 1.06 22.45
C GLY A 202 -1.37 2.48 22.96
N LYS A 203 -1.32 3.48 22.07
CA LYS A 203 -1.55 4.89 22.36
C LYS A 203 -2.88 5.39 21.80
#